data_AF-H0YNC1-F1
#
_entry.id   AF-H0YNC1-F1
#
_cell.length_a   1.000
_cell.length_b   1.000
_cell.length_c   1.000
_cell.angle_alpha   90.00
_cell.angle_beta   90.00
_cell.angle_gamma   90.00
#
_symmetry.space_group_name_H-M   'P 1'
#
loop_
_entity.id
_entity.type
_entity.pdbx_description
1 polymer ?
#
loop_
_entity_poly.entity_id
_entity_poly.type
_entity_poly.pdbx_seq_one_letter_code
_entity_poly.pdbx_strand_id
1 'polypeptide(L)' 'MLQLSEFDPLLREIAPGPLTTPSVPGSTPGPCFLCGSAPGTLHCPSCKQALCPACDHLFH' A
#
# COMPACT_ATOMS: atom_id res chain seq x y z
N MET A 1 -4.79 -35.07 32.94
CA MET A 1 -5.92 -34.63 32.11
C MET A 1 -5.67 -33.17 31.75
N LEU A 2 -5.40 -32.86 30.48
CA LEU A 2 -5.24 -31.49 30.00
C LEU A 2 -6.28 -31.32 28.88
N GLN A 3 -7.33 -30.54 29.15
CA GLN A 3 -8.38 -30.25 28.19
C GLN A 3 -7.83 -29.30 27.13
N LEU A 4 -7.68 -29.80 25.92
CA LEU A 4 -7.43 -29.00 24.73
C LEU A 4 -8.74 -28.32 24.34
N SER A 5 -8.83 -27.02 24.61
CA SER A 5 -9.95 -26.18 24.21
C SER A 5 -10.10 -26.27 22.69
N GLU A 6 -11.26 -26.72 22.26
CA GLU A 6 -11.69 -26.85 20.87
C GLU A 6 -11.77 -25.45 20.26
N PHE A 7 -10.74 -25.06 19.52
CA PHE A 7 -10.73 -23.83 18.73
C PHE A 7 -11.62 -24.09 17.51
N ASP A 8 -12.89 -23.75 17.64
CA ASP A 8 -13.87 -23.69 16.55
C ASP A 8 -13.39 -22.63 15.54
N PRO A 9 -12.91 -23.02 14.35
CA PRO A 9 -12.65 -22.04 13.32
C PRO A 9 -14.02 -21.68 12.75
N LEU A 10 -14.60 -20.57 13.24
CA LEU A 10 -15.64 -19.84 12.53
C LEU A 10 -15.08 -19.39 11.17
N LEU A 11 -14.96 -20.33 10.25
CA LEU A 11 -15.02 -20.14 8.81
C LEU A 11 -16.45 -19.70 8.50
N ARG A 12 -16.73 -18.45 8.90
CA ARG A 12 -17.91 -17.74 8.47
C ARG A 12 -17.75 -17.53 6.98
N GLU A 13 -18.36 -18.47 6.25
CA GLU A 13 -18.67 -18.48 4.83
C GLU A 13 -18.63 -17.07 4.22
N ILE A 14 -17.63 -16.82 3.38
CA ILE A 14 -17.54 -15.59 2.59
C ILE A 14 -18.25 -15.89 1.28
N ALA A 15 -19.52 -15.49 1.18
CA ALA A 15 -20.26 -15.56 -0.07
C ALA A 15 -19.56 -14.71 -1.16
N PRO A 16 -19.52 -15.14 -2.43
CA PRO A 16 -19.01 -14.31 -3.52
C PRO A 16 -20.01 -13.18 -3.79
N GLY A 17 -19.79 -12.01 -3.19
CA GLY A 17 -20.48 -10.79 -3.58
C GLY A 17 -20.05 -10.32 -4.98
N PRO A 18 -20.86 -9.50 -5.68
CA PRO A 18 -20.50 -9.00 -7.01
C PRO A 18 -19.18 -8.25 -6.95
N LEU A 19 -18.26 -8.60 -7.86
CA LEU A 19 -16.98 -7.96 -8.09
C LEU A 19 -17.16 -6.49 -8.48
N THR A 20 -17.47 -5.62 -7.51
CA THR A 20 -17.46 -4.18 -7.73
C THR A 20 -16.04 -3.69 -7.52
N THR A 21 -15.35 -3.49 -8.65
CA THR A 21 -14.25 -2.54 -8.90
C THR A 21 -13.07 -2.55 -7.93
N PRO A 22 -11.82 -2.73 -8.38
CA PRO A 22 -10.69 -2.35 -7.56
C PRO A 22 -10.82 -0.86 -7.28
N SER A 23 -11.21 -0.50 -6.06
CA SER A 23 -10.94 0.81 -5.51
C SER A 23 -9.44 1.01 -5.71
N VAL A 24 -9.07 1.81 -6.71
CA VAL A 24 -7.71 2.34 -6.82
C VAL A 24 -7.43 2.86 -5.42
N PRO A 25 -6.51 2.23 -4.64
CA PRO A 25 -6.16 2.78 -3.35
C PRO A 25 -5.82 4.22 -3.66
N GLY A 26 -6.48 5.19 -3.02
CA GLY A 26 -6.05 6.57 -3.15
C GLY A 26 -4.59 6.54 -2.78
N SER A 27 -3.71 6.56 -3.80
CA SER A 27 -2.33 6.13 -3.68
C SER A 27 -1.68 7.21 -2.88
N THR A 28 -1.71 7.10 -1.56
CA THR A 28 -1.01 8.00 -0.67
C THR A 28 0.40 8.02 -1.22
N PRO A 29 0.87 9.17 -1.72
CA PRO A 29 2.13 9.22 -2.45
C PRO A 29 3.19 8.62 -1.53
N GLY A 30 3.88 7.58 -2.04
CA GLY A 30 4.87 6.85 -1.26
C GLY A 30 5.96 7.79 -0.76
N PRO A 31 6.80 7.34 0.18
CA PRO A 31 7.97 8.12 0.59
C PRO A 31 8.89 8.38 -0.61
N CYS A 32 9.58 9.51 -0.59
CA CYS A 32 10.62 9.85 -1.55
C CYS A 32 11.68 8.75 -1.58
N PHE A 33 11.97 8.22 -2.77
CA PHE A 33 12.96 7.17 -2.96
C PHE A 33 14.36 7.55 -2.46
N LEU A 34 14.73 8.83 -2.51
CA LEU A 34 16.08 9.30 -2.17
C LEU A 34 16.27 9.59 -0.68
N CYS A 35 15.29 10.17 0.00
CA CYS A 35 15.45 10.62 1.38
C CYS A 35 14.41 10.04 2.36
N GLY A 36 13.46 9.25 1.88
CA GLY A 36 12.41 8.63 2.70
C GLY A 36 11.32 9.58 3.19
N SER A 37 11.41 10.89 2.91
CA SER A 37 10.40 11.86 3.32
C SER A 37 9.08 11.65 2.57
N ALA A 38 7.95 11.76 3.27
CA ALA A 38 6.63 11.79 2.66
C ALA A 38 6.09 13.23 2.61
N PRO A 39 5.33 13.62 1.57
CA PRO A 39 4.94 12.80 0.42
C PRO A 39 5.93 12.88 -0.75
N GLY A 40 6.22 11.73 -1.39
CA GLY A 40 6.87 11.66 -2.69
C GLY A 40 5.84 11.88 -3.80
N THR A 41 5.53 13.13 -4.11
CA THR A 41 4.44 13.49 -5.05
C THR A 41 4.89 13.55 -6.51
N LEU A 42 6.19 13.66 -6.77
CA LEU A 42 6.73 13.80 -8.12
C LEU A 42 7.19 12.44 -8.63
N HIS A 43 6.80 12.08 -9.85
CA HIS A 43 7.19 10.83 -10.48
C HIS A 43 8.12 11.12 -11.66
N CYS A 44 9.34 10.59 -11.61
CA CYS A 44 10.26 10.70 -12.74
C CYS A 44 9.86 9.65 -13.82
N PRO A 45 9.56 10.04 -15.07
CA PRO A 45 9.13 9.09 -16.11
C PRO A 45 10.23 8.12 -16.54
N SER A 46 11.50 8.53 -16.44
CA SER A 46 12.67 7.70 -16.75
C SER A 46 12.96 6.69 -15.64
N CYS A 47 12.95 7.13 -14.38
CA CYS A 47 13.29 6.29 -13.24
C CYS A 47 12.10 5.49 -12.70
N LYS A 48 10.86 5.91 -13.02
CA LYS A 48 9.59 5.39 -12.48
C LYS A 48 9.50 5.42 -10.95
N GLN A 49 10.28 6.29 -10.30
CA GLN A 49 10.31 6.44 -8.84
C GLN A 49 9.60 7.72 -8.39
N ALA A 50 9.08 7.67 -7.16
CA ALA A 50 8.50 8.81 -6.46
C ALA A 50 9.58 9.61 -5.72
N LEU A 51 9.56 10.94 -5.88
CA LEU A 51 10.50 11.91 -5.32
C LEU A 51 9.71 13.02 -4.61
N CYS A 52 10.30 13.58 -3.55
CA CYS A 52 9.81 14.83 -2.98
C CYS A 52 10.33 16.03 -3.78
N PRO A 53 9.66 17.21 -3.72
CA PRO A 53 10.08 18.40 -4.46
C PRO A 53 11.54 18.79 -4.22
N ALA A 54 12.01 18.73 -2.98
CA ALA A 54 13.39 19.10 -2.64
C ALA A 54 14.42 18.20 -3.35
N CYS A 55 14.18 16.89 -3.37
CA CYS A 55 15.04 15.96 -4.09
C CYS A 55 14.93 16.15 -5.60
N ASP A 56 13.73 16.34 -6.13
CA ASP A 56 13.50 16.59 -7.54
C ASP A 56 14.30 17.80 -8.07
N HIS A 57 14.33 18.91 -7.32
CA HIS A 57 15.13 20.10 -7.65
C HIS A 57 16.66 19.90 -7.67
N LEU A 58 17.18 18.88 -6.98
CA LEU A 58 18.62 18.59 -6.96
C LEU A 58 19.08 17.76 -8.15
N PHE A 59 18.16 17.02 -8.78
CA PHE A 59 18.46 16.02 -9.81
C PHE A 59 17.84 16.32 -11.19
N HIS A 60 16.98 17.33 -11.31
CA HIS A 60 16.51 17.90 -12.59
C HIS A 60 17.49 18.94 -13.15
#